data_AF-A0A0F9JMI2-F1
#
_entry.id   AF-A0A0F9JMI2-F1
#
_cell.length_a   1.000
_cell.length_b   1.000
_cell.length_c   1.000
_cell.angle_alpha   90.00
_cell.angle_beta   90.00
_cell.angle_gamma   90.00
#
_symmetry.space_group_name_H-M   'P 1'
#
loop_
_entity.id
_entity.type
_entity.pdbx_description
1 polymer ?
#
loop_
_entity_poly.entity_id
_entity_poly.type
_entity_poly.pdbx_seq_one_letter_code
_entity_poly.pdbx_strand_id
1 'polypeptide(L)'
;MANEIQKTPSPRWTRDQVELLKRTMAKGLTDDEMRLFLYVCRRTGLDPFLRQAYAIKRFDSELGDYRMAIQTGIDGYRLLAARNPGYAGSEPPIFEVDPNEPTRPVKATVVVYKFVDGEKCTFTGEARWSEYAQRTKDGSLFAMWEKMGFNQLAKCAEAQALRKGFPGEVQGITVHEEMPPMDASPDSAGFAAGKLYEGKVTSLTPPDRKAKKPGKIAVAIEGMGILGPLGFWETPEAIAHLPSPESAVGLAVQISYQDSSGKRGQAYRNLSHLA
;
A
#
# COMPACT_ATOMS: atom_id res chain seq x y z
N MET A 1 -33.98 24.49 10.65
CA MET A 1 -33.32 24.98 9.42
C MET A 1 -32.18 24.04 9.12
N ALA A 2 -32.26 23.26 8.04
CA ALA A 2 -31.22 22.30 7.68
C ALA A 2 -29.98 23.08 7.20
N ASN A 3 -28.89 22.97 7.94
CA ASN A 3 -27.63 23.60 7.58
C ASN A 3 -27.08 22.86 6.36
N GLU A 4 -27.01 23.54 5.21
CA GLU A 4 -26.38 22.99 4.01
C GLU A 4 -24.96 22.54 4.35
N ILE A 5 -24.67 21.27 4.13
CA ILE A 5 -23.31 20.74 4.19
C ILE A 5 -22.49 21.60 3.24
N GLN A 6 -21.62 22.47 3.76
CA GLN A 6 -20.64 23.20 2.97
C GLN A 6 -19.69 22.16 2.37
N LYS A 7 -20.08 21.60 1.21
CA LYS A 7 -19.21 20.76 0.39
C LYS A 7 -18.06 21.67 -0.04
N THR A 8 -16.91 21.50 0.62
CA THR A 8 -15.67 22.15 0.21
C THR A 8 -15.51 21.94 -1.30
N PRO A 9 -15.28 22.99 -2.10
CA PRO A 9 -15.20 22.85 -3.55
C PRO A 9 -14.19 21.77 -3.88
N SER A 10 -14.68 20.71 -4.51
CA SER A 10 -13.89 19.60 -5.00
C SER A 10 -12.67 20.12 -5.76
N PRO A 11 -11.43 19.78 -5.36
CA PRO A 11 -10.25 20.23 -6.08
C PRO A 11 -10.36 19.79 -7.55
N ARG A 12 -10.36 20.77 -8.46
CA ARG A 12 -10.20 20.52 -9.89
C ARG A 12 -8.71 20.60 -10.18
N TRP A 13 -8.06 19.44 -10.23
CA TRP A 13 -6.66 19.38 -10.64
C TRP A 13 -6.53 19.66 -12.13
N THR A 14 -5.61 20.54 -12.49
CA THR A 14 -5.24 20.75 -13.90
C THR A 14 -4.47 19.55 -14.41
N ARG A 15 -4.35 19.42 -15.74
CA ARG A 15 -3.56 18.35 -16.37
C ARG A 15 -2.12 18.35 -15.85
N ASP A 16 -1.51 19.53 -15.74
CA ASP A 16 -0.13 19.69 -15.27
C ASP A 16 0.03 19.26 -13.80
N GLN A 17 -0.96 19.54 -12.95
CA GLN A 17 -0.96 19.08 -11.56
C GLN A 17 -1.08 17.55 -11.45
N VAL A 18 -1.90 16.93 -12.30
CA VAL A 18 -2.03 15.46 -12.35
C VAL A 18 -0.70 14.83 -12.80
N GLU A 19 -0.05 15.39 -13.82
CA GLU A 19 1.26 14.93 -14.26
C GLU A 19 2.34 15.11 -13.18
N LEU A 20 2.33 16.24 -12.46
CA LEU A 20 3.24 16.46 -11.34
C LEU A 20 3.05 15.42 -10.23
N LEU A 21 1.80 15.11 -9.86
CA LEU A 21 1.50 14.08 -8.86
C LEU A 21 2.03 12.71 -9.29
N LYS A 22 1.80 12.30 -10.54
CA LYS A 22 2.33 11.03 -11.07
C LYS A 22 3.86 10.95 -10.98
N ARG A 23 4.56 12.04 -11.29
CA ARG A 23 6.03 12.08 -11.27
C ARG A 23 6.63 12.14 -9.86
N THR A 24 5.85 12.52 -8.85
CA THR A 24 6.38 12.80 -7.50
C THR A 24 5.79 11.88 -6.44
N MET A 25 4.48 11.97 -6.20
CA MET A 25 3.77 11.36 -5.07
C MET A 25 3.07 10.05 -5.41
N ALA A 26 2.83 9.80 -6.70
CA ALA A 26 2.04 8.66 -7.21
C ALA A 26 2.81 7.92 -8.34
N LYS A 27 4.11 7.70 -8.14
CA LYS A 27 4.98 7.00 -9.11
C LYS A 27 4.50 5.57 -9.33
N GLY A 28 4.61 5.09 -10.57
CA GLY A 28 4.23 3.73 -10.97
C GLY A 28 2.72 3.46 -11.04
N LEU A 29 1.85 4.44 -10.75
CA LEU A 29 0.41 4.28 -10.93
C LEU A 29 0.03 4.30 -12.41
N THR A 30 -0.86 3.39 -12.81
CA THR A 30 -1.55 3.43 -14.09
C THR A 30 -2.51 4.61 -14.16
N ASP A 31 -2.98 4.95 -15.36
CA ASP A 31 -3.95 6.02 -15.55
C ASP A 31 -5.25 5.78 -14.78
N ASP A 32 -5.72 4.54 -14.72
CA ASP A 32 -6.96 4.19 -14.01
C ASP A 32 -6.78 4.21 -12.50
N GLU A 33 -5.64 3.73 -11.98
CA GLU A 33 -5.29 3.88 -10.56
C GLU A 33 -5.17 5.35 -10.16
N MET A 34 -4.59 6.19 -11.03
CA MET A 34 -4.50 7.62 -10.79
C MET A 34 -5.89 8.28 -10.79
N ARG A 35 -6.77 7.90 -11.73
CA ARG A 35 -8.17 8.38 -11.74
C ARG A 35 -8.91 7.98 -10.47
N LEU A 36 -8.75 6.73 -10.03
CA LEU A 36 -9.34 6.24 -8.79
C LEU A 36 -8.82 7.02 -7.57
N PHE A 37 -7.52 7.25 -7.47
CA PHE A 37 -6.92 8.03 -6.39
C PHE A 37 -7.47 9.46 -6.34
N LEU A 38 -7.49 10.16 -7.48
CA LEU A 38 -8.05 11.52 -7.56
C LEU A 38 -9.55 11.56 -7.27
N TYR A 39 -10.30 10.54 -7.67
CA TYR A 39 -11.73 10.43 -7.33
C TYR A 39 -11.91 10.37 -5.81
N VAL A 40 -11.12 9.57 -5.10
CA VAL A 40 -11.17 9.47 -3.63
C VAL A 40 -10.76 10.77 -2.96
N CYS A 41 -9.66 11.39 -3.39
CA CYS A 41 -9.24 12.70 -2.89
C CYS A 41 -10.33 13.76 -3.10
N ARG A 42 -11.05 13.71 -4.23
CA ARG A 42 -12.13 14.66 -4.53
C ARG A 42 -13.34 14.44 -3.64
N ARG A 43 -13.74 13.16 -3.47
CA ARG A 43 -14.89 12.77 -2.67
C ARG A 43 -14.71 13.14 -1.19
N THR A 44 -13.50 12.96 -0.69
CA THR A 44 -13.17 13.15 0.74
C THR A 44 -12.63 14.55 1.03
N GLY A 45 -12.20 15.27 0.00
CA GLY A 45 -11.56 16.58 0.15
C GLY A 45 -10.18 16.51 0.80
N LEU A 46 -9.52 15.33 0.77
CA LEU A 46 -8.13 15.19 1.15
C LEU A 46 -7.22 15.66 0.00
N ASP A 47 -6.17 16.39 0.36
CA ASP A 47 -5.23 16.94 -0.61
C ASP A 47 -3.94 16.09 -0.70
N PRO A 48 -3.63 15.49 -1.87
CA PRO A 48 -2.41 14.72 -2.06
C PRO A 48 -1.14 15.58 -2.05
N PHE A 49 -1.20 16.88 -2.37
CA PHE A 49 -0.05 17.79 -2.30
C PHE A 49 0.30 18.15 -0.86
N LEU A 50 -0.71 18.26 0.01
CA LEU A 50 -0.52 18.44 1.45
C LEU A 50 -0.21 17.12 2.17
N ARG A 51 -0.03 16.02 1.43
CA ARG A 51 0.25 14.68 1.95
C ARG A 51 -0.83 14.17 2.90
N GLN A 52 -2.08 14.55 2.67
CA GLN A 52 -3.23 14.10 3.45
C GLN A 52 -3.75 12.74 2.96
N ALA A 53 -3.40 12.34 1.75
CA ALA A 53 -3.70 11.03 1.19
C ALA A 53 -2.54 10.57 0.29
N TYR A 54 -2.31 9.26 0.26
CA TYR A 54 -1.25 8.61 -0.50
C TYR A 54 -1.83 7.46 -1.31
N ALA A 55 -1.32 7.24 -2.51
CA ALA A 55 -1.56 6.02 -3.26
C ALA A 55 -0.25 5.26 -3.41
N ILE A 56 -0.21 4.06 -2.84
CA ILE A 56 1.01 3.26 -2.75
C ILE A 56 0.74 1.90 -3.37
N LYS A 57 1.56 1.49 -4.33
CA LYS A 57 1.56 0.11 -4.84
C LYS A 57 2.27 -0.80 -3.86
N ARG A 58 1.64 -1.92 -3.54
CA ARG A 58 2.19 -2.96 -2.67
C ARG A 58 2.02 -4.31 -3.32
N PHE A 59 3.02 -5.17 -3.14
CA PHE A 59 2.91 -6.55 -3.57
C PHE A 59 1.83 -7.24 -2.76
N ASP A 60 0.84 -7.79 -3.45
CA ASP A 60 -0.23 -8.57 -2.88
C ASP A 60 0.08 -10.05 -3.15
N SER A 61 0.41 -10.79 -2.09
CA SER A 61 0.80 -12.19 -2.21
C SER A 61 -0.32 -13.11 -2.68
N GLU A 62 -1.59 -12.72 -2.48
CA GLU A 62 -2.74 -13.50 -2.93
C GLU A 62 -2.95 -13.31 -4.44
N LEU A 63 -2.79 -12.08 -4.93
CA LEU A 63 -2.84 -11.77 -6.36
C LEU A 63 -1.55 -12.18 -7.10
N GLY A 64 -0.43 -12.31 -6.39
CA GLY A 64 0.88 -12.52 -6.98
C GLY A 64 1.41 -11.31 -7.76
N ASP A 65 0.81 -10.14 -7.57
CA ASP A 65 1.12 -8.89 -8.30
C ASP A 65 0.97 -7.65 -7.40
N TYR A 66 1.39 -6.49 -7.89
CA TYR A 66 1.24 -5.22 -7.20
C TYR A 66 -0.19 -4.69 -7.29
N ARG A 67 -0.75 -4.37 -6.13
CA ARG A 67 -2.03 -3.69 -6.01
C ARG A 67 -1.83 -2.29 -5.44
N MET A 68 -2.49 -1.29 -6.03
CA MET A 68 -2.55 0.05 -5.45
C MET A 68 -3.49 0.08 -4.24
N ALA A 69 -3.00 0.67 -3.15
CA ALA A 69 -3.77 0.94 -1.94
C ALA A 69 -3.77 2.44 -1.63
N ILE A 70 -4.96 3.00 -1.41
CA ILE A 70 -5.15 4.39 -0.97
C ILE A 70 -5.08 4.42 0.55
N GLN A 71 -4.21 5.27 1.06
CA GLN A 71 -3.90 5.37 2.48
C GLN A 71 -3.89 6.81 2.96
N THR A 72 -4.11 6.98 4.26
CA THR A 72 -3.90 8.23 4.98
C THR A 72 -3.15 7.96 6.28
N GLY A 73 -2.55 9.00 6.86
CA GLY A 73 -2.22 8.98 8.29
C GLY A 73 -3.46 9.26 9.14
N ILE A 74 -3.33 9.06 10.46
CA ILE A 74 -4.39 9.37 11.42
C ILE A 74 -4.92 10.81 11.30
N ASP A 75 -4.05 11.76 10.90
CA ASP A 75 -4.40 13.17 10.74
C ASP A 75 -5.42 13.40 9.62
N GLY A 76 -5.45 12.55 8.58
CA GLY A 76 -6.49 12.63 7.57
C GLY A 76 -7.85 12.21 8.13
N TYR A 77 -7.92 11.19 8.98
CA TYR A 77 -9.15 10.83 9.67
C TYR A 77 -9.60 11.93 10.63
N ARG A 78 -8.66 12.53 11.38
CA ARG A 78 -8.95 13.67 12.27
C ARG A 78 -9.49 14.86 11.51
N LEU A 79 -8.91 15.20 10.35
CA LEU A 79 -9.38 16.28 9.49
C LEU A 79 -10.79 16.01 8.97
N LEU A 80 -11.05 14.78 8.52
CA LEU A 80 -12.37 14.38 8.02
C LEU A 80 -13.43 14.44 9.13
N ALA A 81 -13.12 13.94 10.33
CA ALA A 81 -14.00 14.05 11.48
C ALA A 81 -14.23 15.52 11.88
N ALA A 82 -13.17 16.33 11.94
CA ALA A 82 -13.27 17.75 12.31
C ALA A 82 -14.13 18.58 11.35
N ARG A 83 -14.25 18.17 10.08
CA ARG A 83 -15.16 18.80 9.10
C ARG A 83 -16.61 18.40 9.29
N ASN A 84 -16.88 17.27 9.96
CA ASN A 84 -18.23 16.83 10.23
C ASN A 84 -18.82 17.67 11.38
N PRO A 85 -19.97 18.33 11.20
CA PRO A 85 -20.55 19.23 12.21
C PRO A 85 -20.95 18.50 13.50
N GLY A 86 -21.08 17.16 13.46
CA GLY A 86 -21.35 16.35 14.64
C GLY A 86 -20.12 16.08 15.49
N TYR A 87 -18.88 16.36 15.05
CA TYR A 87 -17.69 16.04 15.84
C TYR A 87 -17.63 16.84 17.14
N ALA A 88 -17.47 16.13 18.26
CA ALA A 88 -17.54 16.69 19.62
C ALA A 88 -16.26 16.45 20.42
N GLY A 89 -15.13 16.20 19.74
CA GLY A 89 -13.82 15.97 20.34
C GLY A 89 -13.50 14.50 20.59
N SER A 90 -12.35 14.26 21.22
CA SER A 90 -11.82 12.94 21.54
C SER A 90 -11.06 12.97 22.86
N GLU A 91 -10.92 11.83 23.51
CA GLU A 91 -10.11 11.67 24.72
C GLU A 91 -8.68 11.22 24.40
N PRO A 92 -7.71 11.50 25.28
CA PRO A 92 -6.39 10.87 25.21
C PRO A 92 -6.48 9.34 25.26
N PRO A 93 -5.54 8.62 24.64
CA PRO A 93 -5.49 7.17 24.73
C PRO A 93 -5.26 6.70 26.17
N ILE A 94 -6.03 5.70 26.58
CA ILE A 94 -5.81 4.94 27.82
C ILE A 94 -5.09 3.65 27.45
N PHE A 95 -4.00 3.34 28.14
CA PHE A 95 -3.21 2.15 27.88
C PHE A 95 -3.32 1.14 29.03
N GLU A 96 -3.44 -0.13 28.66
CA GLU A 96 -3.13 -1.25 29.54
C GLU A 96 -1.70 -1.69 29.26
N VAL A 97 -0.90 -1.89 30.32
CA VAL A 97 0.53 -2.23 30.25
C VAL A 97 0.79 -3.41 31.16
N ASP A 98 1.57 -4.39 30.68
CA ASP A 98 2.07 -5.48 31.53
C ASP A 98 3.20 -4.93 32.43
N PRO A 99 3.10 -5.05 33.77
CA PRO A 99 4.16 -4.64 34.67
C PRO A 99 5.52 -5.28 34.38
N ASN A 100 5.54 -6.46 33.75
CA ASN A 100 6.77 -7.17 33.38
C ASN A 100 7.37 -6.68 32.05
N GLU A 101 6.59 -6.00 31.20
CA GLU A 101 7.04 -5.42 29.93
C GLU A 101 6.55 -3.96 29.79
N PRO A 102 7.01 -3.04 30.66
CA PRO A 102 6.44 -1.69 30.75
C PRO A 102 6.70 -0.79 29.54
N THR A 103 7.62 -1.20 28.65
CA THR A 103 8.01 -0.44 27.46
C THR A 103 7.08 -0.67 26.28
N ARG A 104 6.08 -1.57 26.40
CA ARG A 104 5.10 -1.86 25.35
C ARG A 104 3.68 -1.90 25.93
N PRO A 105 2.69 -1.32 25.25
CA PRO A 105 1.31 -1.48 25.66
C PRO A 105 0.80 -2.89 25.34
N VAL A 106 -0.11 -3.39 26.15
CA VAL A 106 -0.94 -4.57 25.83
C VAL A 106 -2.15 -4.14 24.99
N LYS A 107 -2.77 -3.02 25.38
CA LYS A 107 -3.97 -2.47 24.75
C LYS A 107 -3.94 -0.95 24.77
N ALA A 108 -4.48 -0.32 23.74
CA ALA A 108 -4.84 1.08 23.73
C ALA A 108 -6.35 1.24 23.49
N THR A 109 -7.00 2.11 24.26
CA THR A 109 -8.41 2.47 24.10
C THR A 109 -8.50 3.98 23.86
N VAL A 110 -9.24 4.38 22.83
CA VAL A 110 -9.50 5.79 22.50
C VAL A 110 -10.99 6.01 22.36
N VAL A 111 -11.46 7.13 22.89
CA VAL A 111 -12.87 7.55 22.83
C VAL A 111 -13.01 8.77 21.94
N VAL A 112 -13.96 8.71 21.01
CA VAL A 112 -14.35 9.81 20.14
C VAL A 112 -15.82 10.15 20.39
N TYR A 113 -16.12 11.44 20.43
CA TYR A 113 -17.46 11.94 20.65
C TYR A 113 -18.07 12.50 19.37
N LYS A 114 -19.37 12.23 19.18
CA LYS A 114 -20.14 12.80 18.08
C LYS A 114 -21.57 13.06 18.52
N PHE A 115 -22.12 14.22 18.14
CA PHE A 115 -23.54 14.51 18.27
C PHE A 115 -24.35 13.74 17.23
N VAL A 116 -25.33 12.97 17.69
CA VAL A 116 -26.33 12.28 16.87
C VAL A 116 -27.69 12.74 17.37
N ASP A 117 -28.47 13.37 16.50
CA ASP A 117 -29.79 13.92 16.83
C ASP A 117 -29.81 14.84 18.08
N GLY A 118 -28.72 15.58 18.29
CA GLY A 118 -28.56 16.52 19.41
C GLY A 118 -27.99 15.89 20.69
N GLU A 119 -27.85 14.57 20.75
CA GLU A 119 -27.26 13.86 21.88
C GLU A 119 -25.79 13.57 21.66
N LYS A 120 -24.95 13.80 22.69
CA LYS A 120 -23.52 13.48 22.62
C LYS A 120 -23.33 11.97 22.79
N CYS A 121 -23.03 11.28 21.69
CA CYS A 121 -22.75 9.85 21.68
C CYS A 121 -21.24 9.55 21.73
N THR A 122 -20.92 8.36 22.24
CA THR A 122 -19.55 7.89 22.46
C THR A 122 -19.22 6.76 21.48
N PHE A 123 -18.06 6.85 20.84
CA PHE A 123 -17.53 5.83 19.93
C PHE A 123 -16.13 5.42 20.39
N THR A 124 -16.00 4.18 20.83
CA THR A 124 -14.76 3.66 21.42
C THR A 124 -14.03 2.74 20.45
N GLY A 125 -12.73 2.95 20.26
CA GLY A 125 -11.85 2.06 19.53
C GLY A 125 -10.83 1.40 20.46
N GLU A 126 -10.52 0.13 20.21
CA GLU A 126 -9.62 -0.66 21.05
C GLU A 126 -8.64 -1.43 20.16
N ALA A 127 -7.36 -1.20 20.36
CA ALA A 127 -6.30 -1.91 19.63
C ALA A 127 -5.47 -2.73 20.62
N ARG A 128 -5.35 -4.03 20.36
CA ARG A 128 -4.50 -4.94 21.12
C ARG A 128 -3.15 -5.12 20.42
N TRP A 129 -2.07 -5.05 21.17
CA TRP A 129 -0.72 -5.17 20.63
C TRP A 129 -0.51 -6.47 19.85
N SER A 130 -1.02 -7.59 20.37
CA SER A 130 -0.93 -8.90 19.75
C SER A 130 -1.55 -8.98 18.34
N GLU A 131 -2.50 -8.11 18.04
CA GLU A 131 -3.25 -8.10 16.77
C GLU A 131 -2.71 -7.05 15.79
N TYR A 132 -2.21 -5.91 16.30
CA TYR A 132 -1.86 -4.75 15.48
C TYR A 132 -0.36 -4.57 15.26
N ALA A 133 0.49 -5.03 16.17
CA ALA A 133 1.92 -4.78 16.07
C ALA A 133 2.51 -5.46 14.83
N GLN A 134 2.98 -4.64 13.88
CA GLN A 134 3.52 -5.15 12.63
C GLN A 134 4.92 -5.74 12.84
N ARG A 135 5.11 -6.93 12.28
CA ARG A 135 6.35 -7.70 12.36
C ARG A 135 6.89 -8.00 10.98
N THR A 136 8.21 -8.06 10.88
CA THR A 136 8.93 -8.50 9.70
C THR A 136 8.79 -10.01 9.53
N LYS A 137 9.30 -10.54 8.40
CA LYS A 137 9.26 -11.99 8.09
C LYS A 137 10.07 -12.84 9.08
N ASP A 138 11.10 -12.27 9.68
CA ASP A 138 11.93 -12.88 10.74
C ASP A 138 11.31 -12.76 12.14
N GLY A 139 10.15 -12.10 12.28
CA GLY A 139 9.40 -11.99 13.53
C GLY A 139 9.78 -10.80 14.42
N SER A 140 10.81 -10.04 14.04
CA SER A 140 11.17 -8.77 14.68
C SER A 140 10.12 -7.68 14.40
N LEU A 141 10.08 -6.64 15.23
CA LEU A 141 9.13 -5.54 15.06
C LEU A 141 9.61 -4.59 13.96
N PHE A 142 8.68 -3.99 13.23
CA PHE A 142 9.03 -2.86 12.36
C PHE A 142 9.58 -1.68 13.17
N ALA A 143 10.53 -0.94 12.60
CA ALA A 143 11.28 0.12 13.31
C ALA A 143 10.38 1.15 14.04
N MET A 144 9.23 1.52 13.45
CA MET A 144 8.29 2.45 14.09
C MET A 144 7.53 1.82 15.26
N TRP A 145 7.20 0.53 15.18
CA TRP A 145 6.57 -0.23 16.25
C TRP A 145 7.54 -0.52 17.39
N GLU A 146 8.81 -0.78 17.07
CA GLU A 146 9.86 -0.95 18.07
C GLU A 146 10.16 0.37 18.81
N LYS A 147 10.32 1.48 18.08
CA LYS A 147 10.69 2.78 18.66
C LYS A 147 9.52 3.51 19.32
N MET A 148 8.30 3.37 18.81
CA MET A 148 7.15 4.19 19.19
C MET A 148 5.87 3.38 19.41
N GLY A 149 5.97 2.19 20.03
CA GLY A 149 4.87 1.24 20.18
C GLY A 149 3.56 1.83 20.74
N PHE A 150 3.63 2.62 21.82
CA PHE A 150 2.47 3.31 22.38
C PHE A 150 1.77 4.22 21.38
N ASN A 151 2.54 5.03 20.65
CA ASN A 151 2.00 5.96 19.65
C ASN A 151 1.37 5.20 18.48
N GLN A 152 1.99 4.12 18.00
CA GLN A 152 1.42 3.31 16.92
C GLN A 152 0.09 2.67 17.34
N LEU A 153 0.04 2.07 18.54
CA LEU A 153 -1.17 1.41 19.01
C LEU A 153 -2.31 2.40 19.29
N ALA A 154 -1.99 3.58 19.83
CA ALA A 154 -2.97 4.65 20.02
C ALA A 154 -3.61 5.10 18.70
N LYS A 155 -2.82 5.25 17.63
CA LYS A 155 -3.35 5.59 16.31
C LYS A 155 -4.29 4.52 15.76
N CYS A 156 -3.98 3.24 15.94
CA CYS A 156 -4.88 2.15 15.55
C CYS A 156 -6.21 2.21 16.32
N ALA A 157 -6.15 2.43 17.64
CA ALA A 157 -7.35 2.56 18.47
C ALA A 157 -8.19 3.78 18.05
N GLU A 158 -7.57 4.93 17.82
CA GLU A 158 -8.24 6.14 17.36
C GLU A 158 -8.85 5.97 15.95
N ALA A 159 -8.13 5.32 15.04
CA ALA A 159 -8.63 5.03 13.69
C ALA A 159 -9.91 4.17 13.74
N GLN A 160 -9.96 3.15 14.62
CA GLN A 160 -11.17 2.38 14.84
C GLN A 160 -12.31 3.23 15.41
N ALA A 161 -12.04 4.06 16.42
CA ALA A 161 -13.04 4.95 17.02
C ALA A 161 -13.64 5.90 15.98
N LEU A 162 -12.80 6.51 15.15
CA LEU A 162 -13.20 7.41 14.07
C LEU A 162 -14.00 6.68 12.98
N ARG A 163 -13.67 5.42 12.64
CA ARG A 163 -14.50 4.61 11.72
C ARG A 163 -15.88 4.30 12.29
N LYS A 164 -16.00 4.07 13.60
CA LYS A 164 -17.30 3.85 14.23
C LYS A 164 -18.13 5.14 14.26
N GLY A 165 -17.53 6.28 14.58
CA GLY A 165 -18.24 7.57 14.67
C GLY A 165 -18.55 8.22 13.31
N PHE A 166 -17.64 8.11 12.35
CA PHE A 166 -17.69 8.81 11.07
C PHE A 166 -17.55 7.88 9.86
N PRO A 167 -18.28 6.74 9.78
CA PRO A 167 -18.07 5.74 8.73
C PRO A 167 -18.20 6.34 7.32
N GLY A 168 -19.18 7.22 7.08
CA GLY A 168 -19.38 7.86 5.78
C GLY A 168 -18.22 8.78 5.34
N GLU A 169 -17.45 9.32 6.28
CA GLU A 169 -16.33 10.21 6.02
C GLU A 169 -15.05 9.43 5.68
N VAL A 170 -14.78 8.36 6.43
CA VAL A 170 -13.50 7.63 6.36
C VAL A 170 -13.56 6.32 5.56
N GLN A 171 -14.74 5.87 5.13
CA GLN A 171 -14.89 4.64 4.34
C GLN A 171 -14.07 4.69 3.04
N GLY A 172 -13.42 3.58 2.69
CA GLY A 172 -12.63 3.46 1.47
C GLY A 172 -11.23 4.08 1.55
N ILE A 173 -10.80 4.57 2.71
CA ILE A 173 -9.42 4.97 2.99
C ILE A 173 -8.94 4.20 4.23
N THR A 174 -7.81 3.50 4.13
CA THR A 174 -7.22 2.81 5.27
C THR A 174 -6.11 3.66 5.90
N VAL A 175 -5.94 3.58 7.22
CA VAL A 175 -4.82 4.26 7.88
C VAL A 175 -3.55 3.42 7.74
N HIS A 176 -2.42 4.07 7.54
CA HIS A 176 -1.13 3.41 7.29
C HIS A 176 -0.79 2.33 8.31
N GLU A 177 -1.07 2.58 9.59
CA GLU A 177 -0.75 1.72 10.72
C GLU A 177 -1.51 0.37 10.73
N GLU A 178 -2.57 0.22 9.93
CA GLU A 178 -3.41 -0.98 9.88
C GLU A 178 -3.12 -1.90 8.70
N MET A 179 -2.26 -1.46 7.78
CA MET A 179 -1.95 -2.26 6.62
C MET A 179 -0.83 -3.25 6.90
N PRO A 180 -0.81 -4.39 6.19
CA PRO A 180 0.29 -5.32 6.27
C PRO A 180 1.61 -4.61 5.98
N PRO A 181 2.69 -4.99 6.67
CA PRO A 181 3.99 -4.41 6.44
C PRO A 181 4.39 -4.51 4.97
N MET A 182 5.03 -3.45 4.49
CA MET A 182 5.51 -3.37 3.12
C MET A 182 6.65 -4.38 2.95
N ASP A 183 6.48 -5.37 2.08
CA ASP A 183 7.66 -5.98 1.45
C ASP A 183 8.34 -4.85 0.68
N ALA A 184 9.60 -4.57 1.01
CA ALA A 184 10.35 -3.51 0.36
C ALA A 184 10.17 -3.64 -1.15
N SER A 185 9.53 -2.63 -1.75
CA SER A 185 9.67 -2.41 -3.18
C SER A 185 11.17 -2.34 -3.44
N PRO A 186 11.74 -3.12 -4.38
CA PRO A 186 13.14 -2.92 -4.74
C PRO A 186 13.24 -1.53 -5.36
N ASP A 187 13.67 -0.56 -4.56
CA ASP A 187 13.91 0.79 -5.03
C ASP A 187 14.99 0.75 -6.12
N SER A 188 14.55 1.04 -7.35
CA SER A 188 15.24 1.77 -8.41
C SER A 188 16.72 1.47 -8.68
N ALA A 189 17.01 0.30 -9.27
CA ALA A 189 18.21 0.15 -10.07
C ALA A 189 18.05 0.86 -11.44
N GLY A 190 18.03 2.20 -11.47
CA GLY A 190 18.38 3.02 -12.64
C GLY A 190 17.90 2.58 -14.04
N PHE A 191 16.63 2.22 -14.21
CA PHE A 191 16.09 1.88 -15.54
C PHE A 191 15.51 3.12 -16.23
N ALA A 192 16.08 3.50 -17.38
CA ALA A 192 15.51 4.54 -18.23
C ALA A 192 14.26 4.02 -18.95
N ALA A 193 13.14 4.74 -18.81
CA ALA A 193 11.87 4.42 -19.48
C ALA A 193 12.02 4.32 -21.00
N GLY A 194 11.40 3.31 -21.61
CA GLY A 194 11.36 3.13 -23.07
C GLY A 194 12.58 2.44 -23.70
N LYS A 195 13.48 1.87 -22.89
CA LYS A 195 14.66 1.14 -23.38
C LYS A 195 14.44 -0.38 -23.22
N LEU A 196 14.63 -1.14 -24.29
CA LEU A 196 14.80 -2.59 -24.21
C LEU A 196 16.18 -2.89 -23.65
N TYR A 197 16.24 -3.80 -22.68
CA TYR A 197 17.50 -4.31 -22.14
C TYR A 197 17.63 -5.77 -22.57
N GLU A 198 18.64 -6.02 -23.42
CA GLU A 198 19.06 -7.37 -23.79
C GLU A 198 20.12 -7.83 -22.78
N GLY A 199 19.96 -9.04 -22.25
CA GLY A 199 21.02 -9.64 -21.46
C GLY A 199 20.82 -11.14 -21.30
N LYS A 200 21.93 -11.84 -21.08
CA LYS A 200 21.95 -13.30 -20.95
C LYS A 200 21.63 -13.67 -19.50
N VAL A 201 20.63 -14.52 -19.30
CA VAL A 201 20.32 -15.08 -17.98
C VAL A 201 21.48 -15.96 -17.54
N THR A 202 22.13 -15.60 -16.43
CA THR A 202 23.35 -16.27 -15.94
C THR A 202 23.07 -17.47 -15.03
N SER A 203 21.90 -17.52 -14.38
CA SER A 203 21.48 -18.68 -13.58
C SER A 203 19.95 -18.82 -13.55
N LEU A 204 19.47 -20.05 -13.69
CA LEU A 204 18.08 -20.45 -13.46
C LEU A 204 18.07 -21.56 -12.42
N THR A 205 17.54 -21.29 -11.23
CA THR A 205 17.27 -22.35 -10.24
C THR A 205 15.80 -22.73 -10.34
N PRO A 206 15.46 -23.90 -10.93
CA PRO A 206 14.07 -24.34 -10.99
C PRO A 206 13.53 -24.61 -9.57
N PRO A 207 12.23 -24.37 -9.30
CA PRO A 207 11.62 -24.79 -8.04
C PRO A 207 11.74 -26.31 -7.87
N ASP A 208 12.03 -26.75 -6.65
CA ASP A 208 12.06 -28.17 -6.28
C ASP A 208 10.73 -28.83 -6.70
N ARG A 209 10.79 -29.88 -7.53
CA ARG A 209 9.62 -30.61 -8.04
C ARG A 209 8.72 -31.16 -6.93
N LYS A 210 9.21 -31.22 -5.68
CA LYS A 210 8.46 -31.68 -4.50
C LYS A 210 7.94 -30.55 -3.60
N ALA A 211 8.23 -29.28 -3.91
CA ALA A 211 7.83 -28.15 -3.08
C ALA A 211 6.31 -27.89 -3.19
N LYS A 212 5.60 -27.96 -2.06
CA LYS A 212 4.18 -27.57 -1.94
C LYS A 212 3.96 -26.05 -1.90
N LYS A 213 5.03 -25.25 -1.98
CA LYS A 213 5.02 -23.79 -2.05
C LYS A 213 5.83 -23.33 -3.27
N PRO A 214 5.46 -22.22 -3.93
CA PRO A 214 6.14 -21.77 -5.14
C PRO A 214 7.59 -21.37 -4.85
N GLY A 215 8.53 -21.87 -5.65
CA GLY A 215 9.92 -21.43 -5.58
C GLY A 215 10.14 -20.12 -6.34
N LYS A 216 11.16 -19.36 -5.93
CA LYS A 216 11.54 -18.08 -6.53
C LYS A 216 12.53 -18.33 -7.66
N ILE A 217 12.34 -17.72 -8.83
CA ILE A 217 13.37 -17.65 -9.86
C ILE A 217 14.06 -16.29 -9.72
N ALA A 218 15.32 -16.29 -9.28
CA ALA A 218 16.16 -15.09 -9.34
C ALA A 218 16.73 -14.98 -10.75
N VAL A 219 16.56 -13.83 -11.41
CA VAL A 219 17.15 -13.57 -12.73
C VAL A 219 18.23 -12.51 -12.54
N ALA A 220 19.49 -12.92 -12.73
CA ALA A 220 20.62 -12.02 -12.83
C ALA A 220 20.89 -11.73 -14.31
N ILE A 221 20.85 -10.45 -14.67
CA ILE A 221 21.16 -9.97 -16.02
C ILE A 221 22.59 -9.43 -16.00
N GLU A 222 23.40 -9.89 -16.94
CA GLU A 222 24.79 -9.43 -17.11
C GLU A 222 24.83 -7.90 -17.29
N GLY A 223 25.57 -7.20 -16.42
CA GLY A 223 25.67 -5.73 -16.41
C GLY A 223 24.57 -4.97 -15.62
N MET A 224 23.52 -5.64 -15.12
CA MET A 224 22.42 -4.99 -14.38
C MET A 224 22.24 -5.49 -12.94
N GLY A 225 23.01 -6.50 -12.52
CA GLY A 225 22.91 -7.10 -11.19
C GLY A 225 21.69 -8.01 -11.02
N ILE A 226 21.38 -8.35 -9.76
CA ILE A 226 20.23 -9.18 -9.40
C ILE A 226 18.99 -8.28 -9.41
N LEU A 227 18.13 -8.44 -10.40
CA LEU A 227 16.74 -8.02 -10.26
C LEU A 227 16.17 -8.89 -9.14
N GLY A 228 15.67 -8.28 -8.06
CA GLY A 228 15.11 -9.00 -6.90
C GLY A 228 14.16 -10.13 -7.33
N PRO A 229 13.85 -11.09 -6.44
CA PRO A 229 13.18 -12.35 -6.82
C PRO A 229 11.95 -12.09 -7.69
N LEU A 230 12.06 -12.36 -8.98
CA LEU A 230 10.97 -12.20 -9.92
C LEU A 230 10.01 -13.35 -9.62
N GLY A 231 8.89 -13.03 -8.97
CA GLY A 231 7.81 -13.99 -8.79
C GLY A 231 7.31 -14.40 -10.17
N PHE A 232 7.56 -15.64 -10.56
CA PHE A 232 6.94 -16.28 -11.71
C PHE A 232 5.99 -17.35 -11.18
N TRP A 233 4.70 -17.09 -11.31
CA TRP A 233 3.61 -18.00 -10.93
C TRP A 233 3.12 -18.82 -12.12
N GLU A 234 3.99 -19.16 -13.06
CA GLU A 234 3.54 -19.64 -14.36
C GLU A 234 4.38 -20.81 -14.85
N THR A 235 3.68 -21.87 -15.27
CA THR A 235 4.27 -22.99 -15.99
C THR A 235 4.82 -22.50 -17.34
N PRO A 236 5.71 -23.26 -18.00
CA PRO A 236 6.17 -22.95 -19.36
C PRO A 236 5.04 -22.66 -20.36
N GLU A 237 3.84 -23.23 -20.15
CA GLU A 237 2.66 -22.93 -21.00
C GLU A 237 2.15 -21.49 -20.81
N ALA A 238 2.15 -20.95 -19.59
CA ALA A 238 1.64 -19.61 -19.32
C ALA A 238 2.63 -18.51 -19.75
N ILE A 239 3.93 -18.81 -19.74
CA ILE A 239 4.99 -17.97 -20.33
C ILE A 239 4.79 -17.77 -21.85
N ALA A 240 4.18 -18.73 -22.56
CA ALA A 240 3.89 -18.61 -23.98
C ALA A 240 2.79 -17.58 -24.32
N HIS A 241 2.02 -17.15 -23.32
CA HIS A 241 0.95 -16.15 -23.47
C HIS A 241 1.39 -14.72 -23.11
N LEU A 242 2.67 -14.52 -22.77
CA LEU A 242 3.20 -13.20 -22.53
C LEU A 242 3.14 -12.35 -23.82
N PRO A 243 2.81 -11.05 -23.69
CA PRO A 243 2.65 -10.17 -24.83
C PRO A 243 3.93 -10.09 -25.67
N SER A 244 3.76 -10.01 -26.99
CA SER A 244 4.86 -9.79 -27.94
C SER A 244 5.59 -8.47 -27.66
N PRO A 245 6.84 -8.31 -28.13
CA PRO A 245 7.64 -7.09 -27.94
C PRO A 245 6.92 -5.83 -28.39
N GLU A 246 6.17 -5.94 -29.49
CA GLU A 246 5.44 -4.83 -30.10
C GLU A 246 4.25 -4.37 -29.26
N SER A 247 3.72 -5.25 -28.40
CA SER A 247 2.65 -4.96 -27.44
C SER A 247 3.13 -4.55 -26.03
N ALA A 248 4.44 -4.65 -25.76
CA ALA A 248 5.02 -4.29 -24.47
C ALA A 248 5.28 -2.77 -24.41
N VAL A 249 4.29 -2.00 -23.94
CA VAL A 249 4.45 -0.55 -23.75
C VAL A 249 5.29 -0.27 -22.50
N GLY A 250 6.55 0.18 -22.65
CA GLY A 250 7.40 0.65 -21.54
C GLY A 250 8.73 -0.09 -21.37
N LEU A 251 9.22 -0.15 -20.14
CA LEU A 251 10.39 -0.95 -19.76
C LEU A 251 10.06 -2.44 -19.88
N ALA A 252 10.89 -3.25 -20.54
CA ALA A 252 10.67 -4.68 -20.65
C ALA A 252 11.99 -5.47 -20.70
N VAL A 253 11.95 -6.71 -20.24
CA VAL A 253 13.08 -7.67 -20.33
C VAL A 253 12.69 -8.86 -21.17
N GLN A 254 13.56 -9.22 -22.11
CA GLN A 254 13.49 -10.47 -22.87
C GLN A 254 14.13 -11.60 -22.07
N ILE A 255 13.42 -12.71 -21.95
CA ILE A 255 13.82 -13.89 -21.18
C ILE A 255 13.86 -15.06 -22.13
N SER A 256 15.04 -15.65 -22.31
CA SER A 256 15.17 -16.96 -22.95
C SER A 256 15.04 -18.05 -21.89
N TYR A 257 14.18 -19.04 -22.11
CA TYR A 257 13.96 -20.15 -21.19
C TYR A 257 14.07 -21.51 -21.90
N GLN A 258 14.36 -22.56 -21.12
CA GLN A 258 14.27 -23.94 -21.55
C GLN A 258 13.46 -24.72 -20.51
N ASP A 259 12.36 -25.33 -20.93
CA ASP A 259 11.50 -26.08 -20.03
C ASP A 259 12.09 -27.46 -19.68
N SER A 260 11.41 -28.16 -18.77
CA SER A 260 11.85 -29.48 -18.30
C SER A 260 11.75 -30.60 -19.34
N SER A 261 11.12 -30.34 -20.48
CA SER A 261 11.09 -31.21 -21.66
C SER A 261 12.19 -30.88 -22.68
N GLY A 262 12.99 -29.84 -22.41
CA GLY A 262 14.08 -29.38 -23.26
C GLY A 262 13.65 -28.37 -24.33
N LYS A 263 12.38 -27.95 -24.36
CA LYS A 263 11.87 -26.97 -25.33
C LYS A 263 12.37 -25.58 -24.96
N ARG A 264 12.98 -24.89 -25.94
CA ARG A 264 13.49 -23.52 -25.79
C ARG A 264 12.45 -22.52 -26.24
N GLY A 265 12.35 -21.39 -25.54
CA GLY A 265 11.44 -20.30 -25.87
C GLY A 265 12.00 -18.94 -25.49
N GLN A 266 11.36 -17.89 -26.00
CA GLN A 266 11.61 -16.51 -25.61
C GLN A 266 10.30 -15.90 -25.13
N ALA A 267 10.38 -15.08 -24.09
CA ALA A 267 9.24 -14.34 -23.56
C ALA A 267 9.65 -12.94 -23.12
N TYR A 268 8.68 -12.04 -23.00
CA TYR A 268 8.92 -10.64 -22.64
C TYR A 268 8.07 -10.27 -21.42
N ARG A 269 8.68 -9.62 -20.42
CA ARG A 269 7.95 -9.12 -19.24
C ARG A 269 8.07 -7.61 -19.15
N ASN A 270 6.93 -6.95 -19.01
CA ASN A 270 6.85 -5.51 -18.80
C ASN A 270 7.25 -5.16 -17.35
N LEU A 271 8.23 -4.29 -17.22
CA LEU A 271 8.81 -3.76 -15.98
C LEU A 271 8.37 -2.31 -15.69
N SER A 272 7.33 -1.80 -16.33
CA SER A 272 6.79 -0.45 -16.09
C SER A 272 6.43 -0.16 -14.63
N HIS A 273 6.28 -1.17 -13.78
CA HIS A 273 6.07 -1.04 -12.35
C HIS A 273 7.34 -0.70 -11.54
N LEU A 274 8.55 -0.82 -12.12
CA LEU A 274 9.83 -0.57 -11.45
C LEU A 274 10.41 0.84 -11.69
N ALA A 275 9.73 1.69 -12.46
CA ALA A 275 10.20 3.03 -12.86
C ALA A 275 9.35 4.18 -12.30
#